data_AF-A0A3G9GAV5-F1
#
_entry.id   AF-A0A3G9GAV5-F1
#
_cell.length_a   1.000
_cell.length_b   1.000
_cell.length_c   1.000
_cell.angle_alpha   90.00
_cell.angle_beta   90.00
_cell.angle_gamma   90.00
#
_symmetry.space_group_name_H-M   'P 1'
#
loop_
_entity.id
_entity.type
_entity.pdbx_description
1 polymer ?
#
loop_
_entity_poly.entity_id
_entity_poly.type
_entity_poly.pdbx_seq_one_letter_code
_entity_poly.pdbx_strand_id
1 'polypeptide(L)'
;MYLIIATAAAFALLVWVGRQSRLGKIKPGPWIRQKRALIAVGAVAVAMAGVICVARGQYILASILVSIAFAMAGGARYRSEPRPAGAWTQAEIEAYRTLGLEVGADRRAIVKAWKQRMKAAHPDQGGSDALAAKLNAARDTLLKRR
;
A
#
# COMPACT_ATOMS: atom_id res chain seq x y z
N MET A 1 6.64 -14.22 39.27
CA MET A 1 7.27 -12.88 39.10
C MET A 1 7.85 -12.67 37.70
N TYR A 2 8.68 -13.58 37.18
CA TYR A 2 9.32 -13.45 35.86
C TYR A 2 8.35 -13.34 34.65
N LEU A 3 7.21 -14.03 34.67
CA LEU A 3 6.20 -13.96 33.59
C LEU A 3 5.55 -12.57 33.45
N ILE A 4 5.35 -11.86 34.56
CA ILE A 4 4.75 -10.52 34.58
C ILE A 4 5.76 -9.49 34.07
N ILE A 5 7.03 -9.65 34.45
CA ILE A 5 8.12 -8.79 33.98
C ILE A 5 8.35 -8.98 32.47
N ALA A 6 8.34 -10.23 31.99
CA ALA A 6 8.51 -10.54 30.56
C ALA A 6 7.37 -9.97 29.69
N THR A 7 6.13 -10.05 30.18
CA THR A 7 4.96 -9.50 29.46
C THR A 7 4.96 -7.98 29.45
N ALA A 8 5.30 -7.32 30.57
CA ALA A 8 5.44 -5.86 30.63
C ALA A 8 6.57 -5.35 29.72
N ALA A 9 7.71 -6.05 29.68
CA ALA A 9 8.82 -5.72 28.79
C ALA A 9 8.46 -5.90 27.31
N ALA A 10 7.77 -6.99 26.95
CA ALA A 10 7.29 -7.22 25.59
C ALA A 10 6.26 -6.15 25.15
N PHE A 11 5.37 -5.74 26.06
CA PHE A 11 4.41 -4.67 25.80
C PHE A 11 5.10 -3.32 25.58
N ALA A 12 6.06 -2.96 26.43
CA ALA A 12 6.86 -1.73 26.28
C ALA A 12 7.64 -1.72 24.96
N LEU A 13 8.22 -2.86 24.57
CA LEU A 13 8.89 -3.03 23.29
C LEU A 13 7.94 -2.82 22.11
N LEU A 14 6.74 -3.42 22.14
CA LEU A 14 5.73 -3.25 21.09
C LEU A 14 5.26 -1.80 20.96
N VAL A 15 5.05 -1.10 22.07
CA VAL A 15 4.68 0.33 22.09
C VAL A 15 5.83 1.17 21.52
N TRP A 16 7.07 0.89 21.90
CA TRP A 16 8.24 1.60 21.37
C TRP A 16 8.43 1.37 19.86
N VAL A 17 8.37 0.12 19.39
CA VAL A 17 8.46 -0.22 17.96
C VAL A 17 7.31 0.43 17.18
N GLY A 18 6.09 0.39 17.71
CA GLY A 18 4.92 1.04 17.12
C GLY A 18 5.07 2.56 17.02
N ARG A 19 5.65 3.19 18.04
CA ARG A 19 5.94 4.63 18.06
C ARG A 19 7.04 4.99 17.04
N GLN A 20 8.10 4.20 16.94
CA GLN A 20 9.18 4.41 15.95
C GLN A 20 8.69 4.20 14.50
N SER A 21 7.76 3.26 14.30
CA SER A 21 7.08 3.04 13.01
C SER A 21 6.25 4.27 12.59
N ARG A 22 5.50 4.90 13.52
CA ARG A 22 4.69 6.09 13.24
C ARG A 22 5.53 7.32 12.89
N LEU A 23 6.75 7.41 13.42
CA LEU A 23 7.67 8.52 13.16
C LEU A 23 8.41 8.42 11.81
N GLY A 24 8.13 7.40 10.99
CA GLY A 24 8.68 7.27 9.64
C GLY A 24 10.20 7.02 9.56
N LYS A 25 10.88 6.89 10.71
CA LYS A 25 12.34 6.66 10.78
C LYS A 25 12.73 5.23 10.37
N ILE A 26 11.79 4.28 10.43
CA ILE A 26 11.99 2.91 9.97
C ILE A 26 11.38 2.79 8.57
N LYS A 27 12.22 2.81 7.53
CA LYS A 27 11.77 2.51 6.16
C LYS A 27 11.23 1.08 6.12
N PRO A 28 10.01 0.84 5.61
CA PRO A 28 9.48 -0.49 5.56
C PRO A 28 10.30 -1.36 4.60
N GLY A 29 11.18 -2.19 5.14
CA GLY A 29 11.95 -3.16 4.35
C GLY A 29 11.05 -4.28 3.78
N PRO A 30 11.57 -5.11 2.86
CA PRO A 30 10.85 -6.26 2.28
C PRO A 30 10.22 -7.19 3.34
N TRP A 31 10.79 -7.18 4.54
CA TRP A 31 10.34 -7.93 5.70
C TRP A 31 8.91 -7.61 6.18
N ILE A 32 8.34 -6.44 5.88
CA ILE A 32 6.96 -6.13 6.27
C ILE A 32 5.92 -6.89 5.42
N ARG A 33 6.25 -7.17 4.15
CA ARG A 33 5.44 -8.11 3.34
C ARG A 33 5.51 -9.51 3.92
N GLN A 34 6.68 -9.91 4.44
CA GLN A 34 6.86 -11.20 5.13
C GLN A 34 6.11 -11.24 6.47
N LYS A 35 6.10 -10.18 7.29
CA LYS A 35 5.32 -10.13 8.55
C LYS A 35 3.83 -10.42 8.34
N ARG A 36 3.25 -9.94 7.24
CA ARG A 36 1.82 -10.16 6.95
C ARG A 36 1.55 -11.60 6.54
N ALA A 37 2.43 -12.19 5.74
CA ALA A 37 2.39 -13.62 5.43
C ALA A 37 2.55 -14.47 6.70
N LEU A 38 3.46 -14.09 7.61
CA LEU A 38 3.64 -14.75 8.90
C LEU A 38 2.40 -14.65 9.79
N ILE A 39 1.74 -13.48 9.84
CA ILE A 39 0.47 -13.31 10.58
C ILE A 39 -0.63 -14.18 9.97
N ALA A 40 -0.72 -14.27 8.63
CA ALA A 40 -1.71 -15.11 7.96
C ALA A 40 -1.46 -16.61 8.23
N VAL A 41 -0.21 -17.06 8.13
CA VAL A 41 0.18 -18.44 8.45
C VAL A 41 -0.11 -18.75 9.93
N GLY A 42 0.22 -17.82 10.83
CA GLY A 42 -0.11 -17.93 12.26
C GLY A 42 -1.62 -18.03 12.53
N ALA A 43 -2.44 -17.22 11.84
CA ALA A 43 -3.89 -17.26 11.96
C ALA A 43 -4.47 -18.63 11.53
N VAL A 44 -3.94 -19.22 10.44
CA VAL A 44 -4.33 -20.56 9.99
C VAL A 44 -3.95 -21.62 11.02
N ALA A 45 -2.75 -21.55 11.59
CA ALA A 45 -2.31 -22.48 12.63
C ALA A 45 -3.18 -22.40 13.90
N VAL A 46 -3.55 -21.19 14.32
CA VAL A 46 -4.45 -20.96 15.47
C VAL A 46 -5.87 -21.48 15.18
N ALA A 47 -6.39 -21.27 13.97
CA ALA A 47 -7.68 -21.82 13.56
C ALA A 47 -7.67 -23.36 13.57
N MET A 48 -6.62 -23.98 13.05
CA MET A 48 -6.40 -25.43 13.08
C MET A 48 -6.37 -25.97 14.51
N ALA A 49 -5.66 -25.31 15.42
CA ALA A 49 -5.66 -25.66 16.83
C ALA A 49 -7.06 -25.56 17.46
N GLY A 50 -7.85 -24.55 17.07
CA GLY A 50 -9.26 -24.43 17.45
C GLY A 50 -10.10 -25.64 17.01
N VAL A 51 -9.96 -26.08 15.75
CA VAL A 51 -10.66 -27.27 15.21
C VAL A 51 -10.28 -28.53 15.99
N ILE A 52 -9.00 -28.71 16.32
CA ILE A 52 -8.54 -29.84 17.13
C ILE A 52 -9.14 -29.80 18.54
N CYS A 53 -9.27 -28.62 19.15
CA CYS A 53 -9.88 -28.46 20.47
C CYS A 53 -11.37 -28.83 20.47
N VAL A 54 -12.11 -28.50 19.40
CA VAL A 54 -13.52 -28.94 19.22
C VAL A 54 -13.61 -30.46 19.19
N ALA A 55 -12.74 -31.14 18.44
CA ALA A 55 -12.70 -32.61 18.37
C ALA A 55 -12.39 -33.27 19.73
N ARG A 56 -11.73 -32.56 20.64
CA ARG A 56 -11.42 -33.01 22.01
C ARG A 56 -12.44 -32.55 23.07
N GLY A 57 -13.55 -31.92 22.66
CA GLY A 57 -14.59 -31.44 23.57
C GLY A 57 -14.26 -30.16 24.35
N GLN A 58 -13.17 -29.46 24.01
CA GLN A 58 -12.73 -28.24 24.68
C GLN A 58 -13.30 -26.98 24.01
N TYR A 59 -14.62 -26.81 24.11
CA TYR A 59 -15.36 -25.78 23.37
C TYR A 59 -15.01 -24.34 23.77
N ILE A 60 -14.76 -24.08 25.07
CA ILE A 60 -14.39 -22.73 25.56
C ILE A 60 -13.03 -22.31 24.99
N LEU A 61 -12.06 -23.22 24.96
CA LEU A 61 -10.74 -22.95 24.40
C LEU A 61 -10.83 -22.76 22.87
N ALA A 62 -11.64 -23.58 22.21
CA ALA A 62 -11.88 -23.47 20.77
C ALA A 62 -12.49 -22.12 20.36
N SER A 63 -13.49 -21.62 21.09
CA SER A 63 -14.12 -20.32 20.78
C SER A 63 -13.14 -19.15 20.93
N ILE A 64 -12.23 -19.22 21.91
CA ILE A 64 -11.17 -18.22 22.10
C ILE A 64 -10.18 -18.25 20.93
N LEU A 65 -9.70 -19.44 20.55
CA LEU A 65 -8.74 -19.59 19.45
C LEU A 65 -9.33 -19.15 18.11
N VAL A 66 -10.59 -19.51 17.83
CA VAL A 66 -11.28 -19.08 16.60
C VAL A 66 -11.43 -17.56 16.57
N SER A 67 -11.78 -16.93 17.69
CA SER A 67 -11.89 -15.46 17.79
C SER A 67 -10.54 -14.78 17.55
N ILE A 68 -9.45 -15.32 18.10
CA ILE A 68 -8.08 -14.82 17.88
C ILE A 68 -7.68 -14.96 16.42
N ALA A 69 -7.92 -16.13 15.79
CA ALA A 69 -7.64 -16.35 14.38
C ALA A 69 -8.39 -15.36 13.49
N PHE A 70 -9.66 -15.09 13.80
CA PHE A 70 -10.48 -14.15 13.05
C PHE A 70 -10.00 -12.69 13.22
N ALA A 71 -9.59 -12.30 14.42
CA ALA A 71 -8.99 -11.00 14.68
C ALA A 71 -7.64 -10.82 13.93
N MET A 72 -6.79 -11.86 13.92
CA MET A 72 -5.54 -11.87 13.16
C MET A 72 -5.78 -11.79 11.66
N ALA A 73 -6.77 -12.52 11.12
CA ALA A 73 -7.17 -12.46 9.72
C ALA A 73 -7.77 -11.08 9.34
N GLY A 74 -8.53 -10.47 10.24
CA GLY A 74 -9.07 -9.11 10.07
C GLY A 74 -7.96 -8.05 9.99
N GLY A 75 -6.91 -8.19 10.80
CA GLY A 75 -5.71 -7.33 10.73
C GLY A 75 -4.85 -7.55 9.47
N ALA A 76 -4.97 -8.71 8.82
CA ALA A 76 -4.31 -9.01 7.55
C ALA A 76 -5.02 -8.39 6.34
N ARG A 77 -6.30 -8.00 6.46
CA ARG A 77 -7.04 -7.32 5.39
C ARG A 77 -6.28 -6.08 4.92
N TYR A 78 -6.28 -5.87 3.61
CA TYR A 78 -5.52 -4.85 2.90
C TYR A 78 -5.86 -3.45 3.44
N ARG A 79 -5.12 -2.99 4.46
CA ARG A 79 -5.05 -1.56 4.77
C ARG A 79 -4.14 -0.96 3.71
N SER A 80 -4.73 -0.24 2.75
CA SER A 80 -4.00 0.60 1.79
C SER A 80 -3.02 1.43 2.59
N GLU A 81 -1.72 1.21 2.38
CA GLU A 81 -0.71 2.05 3.01
C GLU A 81 -0.99 3.50 2.62
N PRO A 82 -1.05 4.45 3.56
CA PRO A 82 -1.08 5.86 3.22
C PRO A 82 0.16 6.15 2.40
N ARG A 83 -0.03 6.46 1.11
CA ARG A 83 1.05 6.81 0.20
C ARG A 83 1.84 7.96 0.82
N PRO A 84 3.18 7.90 0.90
CA PRO A 84 3.97 9.02 1.38
C PRO A 84 3.62 10.24 0.52
N ALA A 85 3.11 11.30 1.17
CA ALA A 85 2.78 12.56 0.53
C ALA A 85 4.04 13.06 -0.19
N GLY A 86 4.03 13.02 -1.52
CA GLY A 86 5.17 13.39 -2.37
C GLY A 86 5.60 12.33 -3.39
N ALA A 87 5.31 11.04 -3.19
CA ALA A 87 5.73 10.01 -4.15
C ALA A 87 4.85 9.97 -5.41
N TRP A 88 5.44 10.20 -6.58
CA TRP A 88 4.79 10.04 -7.88
C TRP A 88 4.49 8.57 -8.17
N THR A 89 3.29 8.29 -8.68
CA THR A 89 2.88 6.96 -9.19
C THR A 89 3.61 6.68 -10.48
N GLN A 90 3.76 5.40 -10.80
CA GLN A 90 4.34 4.99 -12.08
C GLN A 90 3.56 5.63 -13.26
N ALA A 91 2.24 5.71 -13.14
CA ALA A 91 1.37 6.34 -14.13
C ALA A 91 1.63 7.85 -14.28
N GLU A 92 1.83 8.59 -13.19
CA GLU A 92 2.16 10.03 -13.26
C GLU A 92 3.56 10.25 -13.83
N ILE A 93 4.54 9.41 -13.46
CA ILE A 93 5.90 9.48 -14.03
C ILE A 93 5.85 9.21 -15.54
N GLU A 94 5.09 8.21 -15.96
CA GLU A 94 4.88 7.90 -17.37
C GLU A 94 4.14 9.03 -18.10
N ALA A 95 3.17 9.69 -17.44
CA ALA A 95 2.49 10.85 -18.00
C ALA A 95 3.45 12.04 -18.22
N TYR A 96 4.34 12.34 -17.27
CA TYR A 96 5.40 13.35 -17.46
C TYR A 96 6.32 12.99 -18.63
N ARG A 97 6.78 11.73 -18.71
CA ARG A 97 7.61 11.24 -19.83
C ARG A 97 6.90 11.33 -21.17
N THR A 98 5.60 11.02 -21.20
CA THR A 98 4.74 11.10 -22.39
C THR A 98 4.57 12.53 -22.88
N LEU A 99 4.62 13.53 -22.00
CA LEU A 99 4.65 14.95 -22.37
C LEU A 99 6.08 15.49 -22.58
N GLY A 100 7.12 14.72 -22.24
CA GLY A 100 8.52 15.14 -22.34
C GLY A 100 8.94 16.12 -21.25
N LEU A 101 8.35 15.99 -20.06
CA LEU A 101 8.60 16.86 -18.91
C LEU A 101 9.35 16.12 -17.81
N GLU A 102 10.09 16.86 -17.01
CA GLU A 102 10.63 16.33 -15.76
C GLU A 102 9.53 16.15 -14.72
N VAL A 103 9.73 15.16 -13.85
CA VAL A 103 8.79 14.83 -12.78
C VAL A 103 8.73 16.01 -11.80
N GLY A 104 7.53 16.57 -11.63
CA GLY A 104 7.32 17.73 -10.75
C GLY A 104 7.19 19.07 -11.48
N ALA A 105 7.18 19.07 -12.82
CA ALA A 105 6.89 20.26 -13.61
C ALA A 105 5.57 20.94 -13.15
N ASP A 106 5.50 22.26 -13.31
CA ASP A 106 4.36 23.05 -12.86
C ASP A 106 3.17 22.93 -13.84
N ARG A 107 1.99 23.37 -13.37
CA ARG A 107 0.75 23.29 -14.16
C ARG A 107 0.88 23.99 -15.52
N ARG A 108 1.64 25.09 -15.58
CA ARG A 108 1.86 25.86 -16.82
C ARG A 108 2.73 25.07 -17.80
N ALA A 109 3.81 24.45 -17.35
CA ALA A 109 4.65 23.58 -18.18
C ALA A 109 3.86 22.38 -18.73
N ILE A 110 3.01 21.76 -17.91
CA ILE A 110 2.14 20.64 -18.33
C ILE A 110 1.24 21.07 -19.50
N VAL A 111 0.51 22.17 -19.36
CA VAL A 111 -0.40 22.66 -20.41
C VAL A 111 0.37 23.08 -21.66
N LYS A 112 1.53 23.73 -21.51
CA LYS A 112 2.36 24.16 -22.63
C LYS A 112 2.88 22.97 -23.44
N ALA A 113 3.45 21.97 -22.77
CA ALA A 113 3.97 20.77 -23.41
C ALA A 113 2.86 19.96 -24.09
N TRP A 114 1.70 19.82 -23.45
CA TRP A 114 0.53 19.18 -24.05
C TRP A 114 0.09 19.88 -25.33
N LYS A 115 -0.05 21.22 -25.34
CA LYS A 115 -0.43 21.96 -26.56
C LYS A 115 0.56 21.75 -27.71
N GLN A 116 1.86 21.78 -27.41
CA GLN A 116 2.92 21.56 -28.39
C GLN A 116 2.86 20.15 -28.98
N ARG A 117 2.71 19.12 -28.13
CA ARG A 117 2.63 17.72 -28.59
C ARG A 117 1.31 17.40 -29.30
N MET A 118 0.20 17.96 -28.85
CA MET A 118 -1.10 17.78 -29.51
C MET A 118 -1.13 18.36 -30.92
N LYS A 119 -0.45 19.48 -31.15
CA LYS A 119 -0.35 20.05 -32.50
C LYS A 119 0.27 19.04 -33.48
N ALA A 120 1.34 18.36 -33.07
CA ALA A 120 2.00 17.33 -33.88
C ALA A 120 1.24 15.99 -33.92
N ALA A 121 0.40 15.71 -32.93
CA ALA A 121 -0.36 14.45 -32.84
C ALA A 121 -1.75 14.52 -33.48
N HIS A 122 -2.19 15.68 -33.97
CA HIS A 122 -3.53 15.84 -34.53
C HIS A 122 -3.68 15.01 -35.83
N PRO A 123 -4.76 14.22 -35.99
CA PRO A 123 -5.02 13.42 -37.18
C PRO A 123 -4.93 14.25 -38.47
N ASP A 124 -5.51 15.45 -38.45
CA ASP A 124 -5.50 16.39 -39.58
C ASP A 124 -4.09 16.89 -39.98
N GLN A 125 -3.08 16.73 -39.13
CA GLN A 125 -1.69 17.11 -39.39
C GLN A 125 -0.76 15.89 -39.58
N GLY A 126 -1.35 14.71 -39.85
CA GLY A 126 -0.62 13.45 -40.05
C GLY A 126 -0.33 12.68 -38.76
N GLY A 127 -0.94 13.06 -37.64
CA GLY A 127 -0.90 12.32 -36.38
C GLY A 127 -1.90 11.17 -36.31
N SER A 128 -2.02 10.52 -35.15
CA SER A 128 -2.97 9.43 -34.93
C SER A 128 -3.88 9.68 -33.72
N ASP A 129 -5.13 9.25 -33.83
CA ASP A 129 -6.11 9.33 -32.74
C ASP A 129 -5.59 8.66 -31.45
N ALA A 130 -4.89 7.53 -31.60
CA ALA A 130 -4.28 6.83 -30.48
C ALA A 130 -3.21 7.66 -29.76
N LEU A 131 -2.38 8.40 -30.50
CA LEU A 131 -1.36 9.28 -29.93
C LEU A 131 -2.00 10.50 -29.24
N ALA A 132 -3.00 11.11 -29.87
CA ALA A 132 -3.77 12.21 -29.30
C ALA A 132 -4.46 11.78 -27.99
N ALA A 133 -5.11 10.61 -27.97
CA ALA A 133 -5.72 10.04 -26.78
C ALA A 133 -4.70 9.81 -25.66
N LYS A 134 -3.51 9.29 -25.97
CA LYS A 134 -2.43 9.08 -25.00
C LYS A 134 -1.95 10.40 -24.38
N LEU A 135 -1.80 11.45 -25.18
CA LEU A 135 -1.41 12.79 -24.71
C LEU A 135 -2.49 13.43 -23.83
N ASN A 136 -3.76 13.27 -24.18
CA ASN A 136 -4.89 13.75 -23.37
C ASN A 136 -4.95 13.04 -22.02
N ALA A 137 -4.83 11.71 -22.01
CA ALA A 137 -4.79 10.91 -20.78
C ALA A 137 -3.62 11.31 -19.87
N ALA A 138 -2.45 11.60 -20.44
CA ALA A 138 -1.28 12.07 -19.70
C ALA A 138 -1.54 13.45 -19.05
N ARG A 139 -2.10 14.41 -19.81
CA ARG A 139 -2.48 15.73 -19.28
C ARG A 139 -3.46 15.61 -18.13
N ASP A 140 -4.54 14.85 -18.32
CA ASP A 140 -5.63 14.76 -17.35
C ASP A 140 -5.16 14.09 -16.05
N THR A 141 -4.30 13.07 -16.15
CA THR A 141 -3.65 12.42 -15.00
C THR A 141 -2.85 13.42 -14.18
N LEU A 142 -2.04 14.27 -14.82
CA LEU A 142 -1.18 15.22 -14.12
C LEU A 142 -1.95 16.42 -13.56
N LEU A 143 -2.97 16.90 -14.27
CA LEU A 143 -3.80 18.02 -13.82
C LEU A 143 -4.70 17.63 -12.65
N LYS A 144 -5.17 16.38 -12.56
CA LYS A 144 -5.99 15.93 -11.42
C LYS A 144 -5.25 15.96 -10.07
N ARG A 145 -3.91 15.93 -10.11
CA ARG A 145 -3.06 15.99 -8.91
C ARG A 145 -2.69 17.43 -8.49
N ARG A 146 -2.79 18.41 -9.38
CA ARG A 146 -2.31 19.80 -9.20
C ARG A 146 -3.47 20.76 -8.96
#